data_AF-A0A5N5THT9-F1
#
_entry.id   AF-A0A5N5THT9-F1
#
_cell.length_a   1.000
_cell.length_b   1.000
_cell.length_c   1.000
_cell.angle_alpha   90.00
_cell.angle_beta   90.00
_cell.angle_gamma   90.00
#
_symmetry.space_group_name_H-M   'P 1'
#
loop_
_entity.id
_entity.type
_entity.pdbx_description
1 polymer ?
#
loop_
_entity_poly.entity_id
_entity_poly.type
_entity_poly.pdbx_seq_one_letter_code
_entity_poly.pdbx_strand_id
1 'polypeptide(L)'
;MFVVAEISKKDIACQDQIFNIIQRLKFYYKISCIVFYLFKVITMKYNFLISFTLVFLVQYTTCLECYVCDEQETNQGKCTSTVIVCGNSEERCLSTIRWGSTPYWEIGAPMQYYISKMCATQEQCEGMHNQTIGLCDRIEWRDWFCAECCQGDRCNYYITLGSSSIRASVMVVLTSFLLAVVFNAVTS
;
A
#
# COMPACT_ATOMS: atom_id res chain seq x y z
N MET A 1 -37.46 0.01 -18.36
CA MET A 1 -36.50 -1.06 -18.03
C MET A 1 -35.21 -0.35 -17.66
N PHE A 2 -34.91 -0.29 -16.37
CA PHE A 2 -33.79 0.48 -15.82
C PHE A 2 -32.47 -0.20 -16.22
N VAL A 3 -31.65 0.50 -16.99
CA VAL A 3 -30.23 0.16 -17.17
C VAL A 3 -29.48 0.90 -16.07
N VAL A 4 -29.51 0.35 -14.85
CA VAL A 4 -28.49 0.70 -13.85
C VAL A 4 -27.34 -0.25 -14.12
N ALA A 5 -26.38 0.24 -14.91
CA ALA A 5 -25.11 -0.43 -15.08
C ALA A 5 -24.51 -0.68 -13.69
N GLU A 6 -24.06 -1.91 -13.45
CA GLU A 6 -23.14 -2.21 -12.36
C GLU A 6 -21.89 -1.36 -12.56
N ILE A 7 -21.89 -0.17 -11.95
CA ILE A 7 -20.68 0.60 -11.68
C ILE A 7 -19.82 -0.36 -10.86
N SER A 8 -18.73 -0.85 -11.44
CA SER A 8 -17.83 -1.79 -10.80
C SER A 8 -17.43 -1.20 -9.46
N LYS A 9 -17.55 -1.96 -8.35
CA LYS A 9 -17.12 -1.52 -7.01
C LYS A 9 -15.70 -0.93 -6.99
N LYS A 10 -14.87 -1.33 -7.99
CA LYS A 10 -13.56 -0.77 -8.33
C LYS A 10 -13.56 0.75 -8.49
N ASP A 11 -14.55 1.29 -9.20
CA ASP A 11 -14.63 2.71 -9.50
C ASP A 11 -15.01 3.50 -8.24
N ILE A 12 -15.95 3.00 -7.42
CA ILE A 12 -16.46 3.73 -6.24
C ILE A 12 -15.41 3.83 -5.13
N ALA A 13 -14.75 2.73 -4.75
CA ALA A 13 -13.74 2.74 -3.68
C ALA A 13 -12.52 3.62 -4.04
N CYS A 14 -12.11 3.58 -5.31
CA CYS A 14 -11.03 4.43 -5.81
C CYS A 14 -11.47 5.89 -5.96
N GLN A 15 -12.72 6.15 -6.32
CA GLN A 15 -13.27 7.51 -6.45
C GLN A 15 -13.38 8.22 -5.09
N ASP A 16 -13.67 7.51 -4.00
CA ASP A 16 -13.66 8.07 -2.63
C ASP A 16 -12.26 8.44 -2.14
N GLN A 17 -11.24 7.61 -2.44
CA GLN A 17 -9.82 7.94 -2.21
C GLN A 17 -9.43 9.22 -2.98
N ILE A 18 -9.77 9.28 -4.26
CA ILE A 18 -9.49 10.42 -5.15
C ILE A 18 -10.20 11.69 -4.64
N PHE A 19 -11.46 11.60 -4.21
CA PHE A 19 -12.22 12.75 -3.70
C PHE A 19 -11.60 13.35 -2.42
N ASN A 20 -11.19 12.51 -1.46
CA ASN A 20 -10.51 12.96 -0.24
C ASN A 20 -9.17 13.65 -0.55
N ILE A 21 -8.42 13.14 -1.52
CA ILE A 21 -7.15 13.74 -1.95
C ILE A 21 -7.40 15.04 -2.74
N ILE A 22 -8.43 15.12 -3.59
CA ILE A 22 -8.83 16.37 -4.26
C ILE A 22 -9.19 17.45 -3.24
N GLN A 23 -9.84 17.10 -2.13
CA GLN A 23 -10.06 18.05 -1.04
C GLN A 23 -8.76 18.51 -0.38
N ARG A 24 -7.82 17.60 -0.12
CA ARG A 24 -6.49 17.96 0.42
C ARG A 24 -5.67 18.79 -0.57
N LEU A 25 -5.71 18.49 -1.87
CA LEU A 25 -5.05 19.26 -2.93
C LEU A 25 -5.67 20.66 -3.07
N LYS A 26 -7.00 20.80 -2.96
CA LYS A 26 -7.65 22.11 -2.90
C LYS A 26 -7.17 22.93 -1.69
N PHE A 27 -6.93 22.28 -0.55
CA PHE A 27 -6.36 22.93 0.63
C PHE A 27 -4.90 23.36 0.41
N TYR A 28 -4.06 22.48 -0.17
CA TYR A 28 -2.67 22.81 -0.54
C TYR A 28 -2.59 23.95 -1.56
N TYR A 29 -3.47 23.96 -2.57
CA TYR A 29 -3.51 25.03 -3.58
C TYR A 29 -3.97 26.35 -2.95
N LYS A 30 -4.88 26.30 -1.98
CA LYS A 30 -5.34 27.48 -1.23
C LYS A 30 -4.24 28.04 -0.31
N ILE A 31 -3.49 27.18 0.38
CA ILE A 31 -2.30 27.56 1.16
C ILE A 31 -1.22 28.13 0.25
N SER A 32 -0.93 27.46 -0.87
CA SER A 32 0.04 27.94 -1.86
C SER A 32 -0.36 29.32 -2.39
N CYS A 33 -1.64 29.56 -2.71
CA CYS A 33 -2.14 30.88 -3.08
C CYS A 33 -1.99 31.92 -1.97
N ILE A 34 -2.22 31.57 -0.70
CA ILE A 34 -2.05 32.51 0.44
C ILE A 34 -0.57 32.85 0.65
N VAL A 35 0.33 31.86 0.57
CA VAL A 35 1.78 32.09 0.61
C VAL A 35 2.22 32.96 -0.57
N PHE A 36 1.69 32.72 -1.78
CA PHE A 36 1.93 33.56 -2.96
C PHE A 36 1.41 34.99 -2.79
N TYR A 37 0.27 35.18 -2.11
CA TYR A 37 -0.32 36.50 -1.87
C TYR A 37 0.47 37.29 -0.81
N LEU A 38 1.00 36.60 0.21
CA LEU A 38 1.83 37.20 1.25
C LEU A 38 3.27 37.50 0.77
N PHE A 39 3.80 36.76 -0.20
CA PHE A 39 5.14 36.96 -0.78
C PHE A 39 5.19 37.94 -1.96
N LYS A 40 4.19 38.81 -2.12
CA LYS A 40 4.13 39.73 -3.26
C LYS A 40 4.86 41.06 -2.96
N VAL A 41 6.19 41.03 -2.74
CA VAL A 41 7.05 42.23 -2.97
C VAL A 41 8.44 41.88 -3.55
N ILE A 42 8.98 40.66 -3.43
CA ILE A 42 10.35 40.38 -3.94
C ILE A 42 10.40 38.97 -4.55
N THR A 43 10.91 38.84 -5.80
CA THR A 43 11.23 37.60 -6.57
C THR A 43 10.19 37.05 -7.58
N MET A 44 10.02 37.72 -8.72
CA MET A 44 9.20 37.23 -9.85
C MET A 44 9.90 36.21 -10.78
N LYS A 45 11.22 35.96 -10.66
CA LYS A 45 11.97 35.08 -11.59
C LYS A 45 12.00 33.59 -11.21
N TYR A 46 11.91 33.26 -9.92
CA TYR A 46 12.08 31.87 -9.44
C TYR A 46 10.74 31.13 -9.21
N ASN A 47 9.62 31.85 -9.26
CA ASN A 47 8.27 31.31 -9.04
C ASN A 47 7.83 30.29 -10.10
N PHE A 48 8.30 30.41 -11.35
CA PHE A 48 7.92 29.46 -12.41
C PHE A 48 8.64 28.11 -12.25
N LEU A 49 9.92 28.13 -11.85
CA LEU A 49 10.71 26.93 -11.55
C LEU A 49 10.22 26.20 -10.30
N ILE A 50 9.83 26.95 -9.25
CA ILE A 50 9.23 26.41 -8.02
C ILE A 50 7.84 25.82 -8.30
N SER A 51 7.03 26.49 -9.12
CA SER A 51 5.72 25.97 -9.54
C SER A 51 5.85 24.68 -10.37
N PHE A 52 6.80 24.63 -11.32
CA PHE A 52 7.04 23.44 -12.15
C PHE A 52 7.55 22.24 -11.34
N THR A 53 8.41 22.48 -10.34
CA THR A 53 8.88 21.43 -9.41
C THR A 53 7.77 20.95 -8.45
N LEU A 54 6.89 21.84 -7.97
CA LEU A 54 5.71 21.47 -7.19
C LEU A 54 4.70 20.61 -7.98
N VAL A 55 4.53 20.87 -9.28
CA VAL A 55 3.68 20.05 -10.17
C VAL A 55 4.28 18.65 -10.36
N PHE A 56 5.61 18.52 -10.44
CA PHE A 56 6.29 17.21 -10.49
C PHE A 56 6.23 16.43 -9.16
N LEU A 57 5.97 17.11 -8.04
CA LEU A 57 5.76 16.48 -6.74
C LEU A 57 4.32 15.96 -6.54
N VAL A 58 3.39 16.26 -7.46
CA VAL A 58 2.04 15.70 -7.45
C VAL A 58 2.14 14.20 -7.68
N GLN A 59 2.03 13.47 -6.58
CA GLN A 59 2.16 12.03 -6.50
C GLN A 59 1.16 11.32 -7.43
N TYR A 60 1.58 10.19 -7.99
CA TYR A 60 0.68 9.23 -8.60
C TYR A 60 -0.22 8.62 -7.52
N THR A 61 -1.53 8.76 -7.64
CA THR A 61 -2.50 8.09 -6.76
C THR A 61 -2.81 6.72 -7.35
N THR A 62 -2.28 5.66 -6.74
CA THR A 62 -2.71 4.29 -7.03
C THR A 62 -3.65 3.83 -5.93
N CYS A 63 -4.74 3.17 -6.34
CA CYS A 63 -5.66 2.53 -5.42
C CYS A 63 -5.10 1.15 -5.11
N LEU A 64 -4.87 0.87 -3.83
CA LEU A 64 -4.23 -0.37 -3.41
C LEU A 64 -5.03 -1.57 -3.90
N GLU A 65 -4.37 -2.44 -4.66
CA GLU A 65 -4.92 -3.73 -5.08
C GLU A 65 -4.16 -4.86 -4.38
N CYS A 66 -4.86 -5.88 -3.89
CA CYS A 66 -4.23 -7.05 -3.27
C CYS A 66 -4.77 -8.34 -3.88
N TYR A 67 -3.96 -9.40 -3.88
CA TYR A 67 -4.46 -10.75 -4.12
C TYR A 67 -5.30 -11.22 -2.93
N VAL A 68 -6.42 -11.90 -3.20
CA VAL A 68 -7.35 -12.37 -2.18
C VAL A 68 -7.75 -13.81 -2.40
N CYS A 69 -7.58 -14.62 -1.36
CA CYS A 69 -7.99 -16.00 -1.31
C CYS A 69 -8.20 -16.42 0.14
N ASP A 70 -8.89 -17.53 0.35
CA ASP A 70 -9.22 -18.00 1.69
C ASP A 70 -9.03 -19.52 1.78
N GLU A 71 -8.24 -19.96 2.75
CA GLU A 71 -7.93 -21.36 3.09
C GLU A 71 -7.59 -22.22 1.86
N GLN A 72 -6.69 -21.73 1.00
CA GLN A 72 -6.23 -22.50 -0.17
C GLN A 72 -5.01 -23.35 0.16
N GLU A 73 -4.93 -24.55 -0.40
CA GLU A 73 -3.81 -25.47 -0.19
C GLU A 73 -2.52 -25.05 -0.92
N THR A 74 -2.65 -24.22 -1.97
CA THR A 74 -1.52 -23.80 -2.80
C THR A 74 -1.59 -22.31 -3.12
N ASN A 75 -0.43 -21.68 -3.32
CA ASN A 75 -0.35 -20.30 -3.81
C ASN A 75 -0.42 -20.25 -5.34
N GLN A 76 -1.48 -20.83 -5.89
CA GLN A 76 -1.80 -20.83 -7.31
C GLN A 76 -3.31 -20.58 -7.47
N GLY A 77 -3.78 -20.50 -8.71
CA GLY A 77 -5.19 -20.27 -9.00
C GLY A 77 -5.69 -19.02 -8.29
N LYS A 78 -6.71 -19.18 -7.43
CA LYS A 78 -7.38 -18.10 -6.71
C LYS A 78 -6.40 -17.15 -5.99
N CYS A 79 -5.36 -17.68 -5.31
CA CYS A 79 -4.38 -16.86 -4.58
C CYS A 79 -3.44 -16.01 -5.46
N THR A 80 -3.45 -16.22 -6.78
CA THR A 80 -2.64 -15.48 -7.76
C THR A 80 -3.46 -14.85 -8.89
N SER A 81 -4.76 -15.17 -8.99
CA SER A 81 -5.63 -14.65 -10.05
C SER A 81 -6.72 -13.72 -9.52
N THR A 82 -7.16 -13.89 -8.27
CA THR A 82 -8.23 -13.09 -7.68
C THR A 82 -7.64 -11.84 -7.04
N VAL A 83 -7.92 -10.69 -7.64
CA VAL A 83 -7.47 -9.38 -7.18
C VAL A 83 -8.67 -8.51 -6.86
N ILE A 84 -8.63 -7.80 -5.74
CA ILE A 84 -9.64 -6.79 -5.38
C ILE A 84 -8.96 -5.44 -5.11
N VAL A 85 -9.74 -4.37 -5.25
CA VAL A 85 -9.35 -3.04 -4.77
C VAL A 85 -9.69 -2.96 -3.28
N CYS A 86 -8.72 -2.53 -2.47
CA CYS A 86 -8.89 -2.41 -1.03
C CYS A 86 -9.73 -1.19 -0.65
N GLY A 87 -10.37 -1.26 0.51
CA GLY A 87 -11.15 -0.17 1.09
C GLY A 87 -10.29 1.00 1.59
N ASN A 88 -10.95 2.11 1.93
CA ASN A 88 -10.26 3.35 2.30
C ASN A 88 -9.35 3.26 3.54
N SER A 89 -9.68 2.35 4.46
CA SER A 89 -8.91 2.10 5.68
C SER A 89 -7.92 0.94 5.56
N GLU A 90 -7.96 0.23 4.43
CA GLU A 90 -7.17 -0.98 4.19
C GLU A 90 -5.91 -0.61 3.40
N GLU A 91 -4.87 -0.25 4.15
CA GLU A 91 -3.62 0.31 3.61
C GLU A 91 -2.54 -0.75 3.37
N ARG A 92 -2.82 -2.02 3.66
CA ARG A 92 -1.89 -3.15 3.63
C ARG A 92 -2.50 -4.35 2.93
N CYS A 93 -1.66 -5.17 2.30
CA CYS A 93 -2.01 -6.55 1.96
C CYS A 93 -1.49 -7.47 3.06
N LEU A 94 -2.34 -8.36 3.57
CA LEU A 94 -2.01 -9.38 4.56
C LEU A 94 -2.06 -10.76 3.90
N SER A 95 -1.04 -11.57 4.14
CA SER A 95 -1.00 -12.99 3.78
C SER A 95 -0.77 -13.82 5.01
N THR A 96 -1.48 -14.93 5.12
CA THR A 96 -1.29 -15.90 6.19
C THR A 96 -1.08 -17.29 5.61
N ILE A 97 -0.28 -18.08 6.30
CA ILE A 97 -0.05 -19.48 5.96
C ILE A 97 0.08 -20.31 7.21
N ARG A 98 -0.77 -21.34 7.29
CA ARG A 98 -0.74 -22.34 8.34
C ARG A 98 -0.34 -23.67 7.76
N TRP A 99 0.48 -24.40 8.48
CA TRP A 99 0.74 -25.81 8.26
C TRP A 99 0.18 -26.59 9.45
N GLY A 100 -0.64 -27.60 9.19
CA GLY A 100 -1.24 -28.44 10.23
C GLY A 100 -2.38 -29.32 9.69
N SER A 101 -3.07 -30.03 10.59
CA SER A 101 -4.02 -31.10 10.23
C SER A 101 -5.52 -30.73 10.31
N THR A 102 -5.90 -29.45 10.43
CA THR A 102 -7.31 -28.94 10.59
C THR A 102 -8.05 -29.39 11.87
N PRO A 103 -9.19 -28.74 12.24
CA PRO A 103 -9.38 -28.18 13.58
C PRO A 103 -9.66 -29.21 14.68
N TYR A 104 -9.93 -30.47 14.33
CA TYR A 104 -10.07 -31.56 15.27
C TYR A 104 -8.89 -32.50 15.12
N TRP A 105 -8.24 -32.79 16.25
CA TRP A 105 -7.17 -33.79 16.27
C TRP A 105 -7.76 -35.15 15.90
N GLU A 106 -7.30 -35.70 14.79
CA GLU A 106 -7.63 -37.05 14.33
C GLU A 106 -6.34 -37.80 14.04
N ILE A 107 -6.26 -39.05 14.48
CA ILE A 107 -5.10 -39.90 14.24
C ILE A 107 -5.00 -40.16 12.73
N GLY A 108 -3.92 -39.70 12.11
CA GLY A 108 -3.65 -39.91 10.68
C GLY A 108 -4.23 -38.85 9.75
N ALA A 109 -4.72 -37.72 10.28
CA ALA A 109 -5.12 -36.60 9.43
C ALA A 109 -3.92 -36.08 8.60
N PRO A 110 -4.11 -35.86 7.28
CA PRO A 110 -3.04 -35.37 6.43
C PRO A 110 -2.66 -33.94 6.80
N MET A 111 -1.35 -33.68 6.86
CA MET A 111 -0.84 -32.32 6.99
C MET A 111 -1.00 -31.59 5.66
N GLN A 112 -1.47 -30.34 5.71
CA GLN A 112 -1.60 -29.51 4.52
C GLN A 112 -1.42 -28.03 4.85
N TYR A 113 -1.24 -27.23 3.80
CA TYR A 113 -1.17 -25.79 3.91
C TYR A 113 -2.58 -25.18 3.88
N TYR A 114 -2.75 -24.08 4.61
CA TYR A 114 -3.92 -23.21 4.51
C TYR A 114 -3.41 -21.79 4.28
N ILE A 115 -3.63 -21.28 3.09
CA ILE A 115 -3.17 -19.97 2.64
C ILE A 115 -4.38 -19.05 2.50
N SER A 116 -4.36 -17.94 3.22
CA SER A 116 -5.34 -16.87 3.06
C SER A 116 -4.63 -15.55 2.75
N LYS A 117 -5.28 -14.71 1.94
CA LYS A 117 -4.79 -13.39 1.56
C LYS A 117 -5.95 -12.41 1.58
N MET A 118 -5.73 -11.20 2.09
CA MET A 118 -6.76 -10.17 2.15
C MET A 118 -6.17 -8.75 2.16
N CYS A 119 -7.03 -7.78 1.84
CA CYS A 119 -6.81 -6.39 2.22
C CYS A 119 -6.93 -6.26 3.75
N ALA A 120 -6.09 -5.44 4.36
CA ALA A 120 -6.06 -5.28 5.80
C ALA A 120 -5.75 -3.83 6.20
N THR A 121 -6.26 -3.41 7.36
CA THR A 121 -5.80 -2.19 8.01
C THR A 121 -4.40 -2.38 8.59
N GLN A 122 -3.71 -1.26 8.88
CA GLN A 122 -2.44 -1.27 9.60
C GLN A 122 -2.49 -2.14 10.86
N GLU A 123 -3.50 -1.88 11.70
CA GLU A 123 -3.69 -2.50 13.01
C GLU A 123 -3.96 -4.01 12.88
N GLN A 124 -4.82 -4.41 11.93
CA GLN A 124 -5.07 -5.83 11.65
C GLN A 124 -3.79 -6.55 11.24
N CYS A 125 -2.99 -5.89 10.40
CA CYS A 125 -1.76 -6.46 9.89
C CYS A 125 -0.72 -6.67 11.01
N GLU A 126 -0.45 -5.62 11.79
CA GLU A 126 0.49 -5.68 12.91
C GLU A 126 0.00 -6.61 14.03
N GLY A 127 -1.30 -6.59 14.33
CA GLY A 127 -1.92 -7.47 15.31
C GLY A 127 -1.73 -8.94 14.94
N MET A 128 -2.02 -9.31 13.69
CA MET A 128 -1.84 -10.68 13.20
C MET A 128 -0.36 -11.07 13.16
N HIS A 129 0.52 -10.19 12.67
CA HIS A 129 1.96 -10.46 12.65
C HIS A 129 2.50 -10.71 14.07
N ASN A 130 2.16 -9.86 15.03
CA ASN A 130 2.66 -9.98 16.41
C ASN A 130 2.11 -11.23 17.12
N GLN A 131 0.89 -11.66 16.80
CA GLN A 131 0.33 -12.90 17.35
C GLN A 131 1.00 -14.15 16.79
N THR A 132 1.53 -14.09 15.57
CA THR A 132 2.00 -15.25 14.82
C THR A 132 3.51 -15.35 14.70
N ILE A 133 4.26 -14.27 14.98
CA ILE A 133 5.72 -14.25 14.85
C ILE A 133 6.41 -15.36 15.65
N GLY A 134 5.89 -15.69 16.84
CA GLY A 134 6.39 -16.78 17.68
C GLY A 134 5.93 -18.17 17.28
N LEU A 135 5.03 -18.29 16.30
CA LEU A 135 4.49 -19.54 15.76
C LEU A 135 5.04 -19.84 14.36
N CYS A 136 5.86 -18.96 13.79
CA CYS A 136 6.33 -19.03 12.41
C CYS A 136 7.66 -19.78 12.28
N ASP A 137 7.68 -21.04 12.71
CA ASP A 137 8.92 -21.85 12.72
C ASP A 137 9.22 -22.53 11.38
N ARG A 138 8.20 -22.72 10.54
CA ARG A 138 8.29 -23.40 9.23
C ARG A 138 8.84 -24.83 9.28
N ILE A 139 8.63 -25.54 10.38
CA ILE A 139 9.08 -26.94 10.58
C ILE A 139 8.00 -27.92 10.11
N GLU A 140 8.33 -28.86 9.23
CA GLU A 140 7.36 -29.75 8.58
C GLU A 140 6.63 -30.74 9.52
N TRP A 141 7.22 -31.10 10.65
CA TRP A 141 6.65 -32.11 11.58
C TRP A 141 5.76 -31.52 12.68
N ARG A 142 5.66 -30.19 12.73
CA ARG A 142 4.96 -29.47 13.79
C ARG A 142 4.07 -28.42 13.17
N ASP A 143 2.92 -28.17 13.77
CA ASP A 143 2.05 -27.08 13.35
C ASP A 143 2.77 -25.74 13.50
N TRP A 144 2.64 -24.90 12.48
CA TRP A 144 3.17 -23.54 12.50
C TRP A 144 2.25 -22.60 11.73
N PHE A 145 2.34 -21.32 12.07
CA PHE A 145 1.49 -20.30 11.50
C PHE A 145 2.29 -19.01 11.33
N CYS A 146 2.28 -18.49 10.10
CA CYS A 146 2.94 -17.24 9.74
C CYS A 146 1.92 -16.25 9.20
N ALA A 147 2.11 -14.98 9.55
CA ALA A 147 1.42 -13.87 8.90
C ALA A 147 2.43 -12.83 8.44
N GLU A 148 2.17 -12.26 7.27
CA GLU A 148 3.05 -11.26 6.69
C GLU A 148 2.29 -10.13 6.00
N CYS A 149 2.84 -8.93 6.18
CA CYS A 149 2.28 -7.66 5.77
C CYS A 149 3.15 -7.01 4.71
N CYS A 150 2.53 -6.47 3.66
CA CYS A 150 3.22 -5.65 2.68
C CYS A 150 2.38 -4.45 2.25
N GLN A 151 3.05 -3.45 1.69
CA GLN A 151 2.45 -2.22 1.21
C GLN A 151 2.82 -2.01 -0.27
N GLY A 152 1.82 -1.69 -1.08
CA GLY A 152 1.96 -1.49 -2.52
C GLY A 152 1.12 -2.46 -3.35
N ASP A 153 0.86 -2.08 -4.59
CA ASP A 153 -0.06 -2.81 -5.46
C ASP A 153 0.42 -4.24 -5.70
N ARG A 154 -0.46 -5.19 -5.38
CA ARG A 154 -0.31 -6.63 -5.58
C ARG A 154 0.98 -7.17 -4.97
N CYS A 155 1.46 -6.54 -3.89
CA CYS A 155 2.72 -6.90 -3.25
C CYS A 155 2.71 -8.32 -2.67
N ASN A 156 1.52 -8.84 -2.33
CA ASN A 156 1.33 -10.16 -1.73
C ASN A 156 1.20 -11.31 -2.75
N TYR A 157 1.90 -11.22 -3.88
CA TYR A 157 1.94 -12.32 -4.86
C TYR A 157 2.48 -13.61 -4.22
N TYR A 158 3.57 -13.49 -3.47
CA TYR A 158 4.10 -14.57 -2.62
C TYR A 158 3.46 -14.54 -1.23
N ILE A 159 3.31 -15.71 -0.62
CA ILE A 159 2.70 -15.85 0.70
C ILE A 159 3.54 -15.18 1.79
N THR A 160 4.86 -15.36 1.72
CA THR A 160 5.82 -14.71 2.62
C THR A 160 6.89 -14.06 1.76
N LEU A 161 7.22 -12.80 2.03
CA LEU A 161 8.26 -12.06 1.34
C LEU A 161 9.53 -12.23 2.18
N GLY A 162 10.56 -12.82 1.56
CA GLY A 162 11.91 -12.67 2.13
C GLY A 162 12.28 -11.20 2.09
N SER A 163 12.23 -10.50 3.23
CA SER A 163 12.75 -9.14 3.46
C SER A 163 12.57 -8.17 2.28
N SER A 164 11.49 -7.37 2.28
CA SER A 164 11.39 -6.24 1.36
C SER A 164 12.45 -5.19 1.73
N SER A 165 13.46 -5.02 0.86
CA SER A 165 14.46 -3.98 1.01
C SER A 165 13.86 -2.61 0.75
N ILE A 166 13.99 -1.68 1.70
CA ILE A 166 13.66 -0.27 1.50
C ILE A 166 14.57 0.28 0.39
N ARG A 167 14.00 0.62 -0.76
CA ARG A 167 14.74 1.23 -1.87
C ARG A 167 14.62 2.75 -1.75
N ALA A 168 15.75 3.43 -1.59
CA ALA A 168 15.78 4.88 -1.65
C ALA A 168 15.34 5.36 -3.04
N SER A 169 14.41 6.31 -3.09
CA SER A 169 13.97 6.91 -4.34
C SER A 169 15.04 7.88 -4.85
N VAL A 170 15.67 7.53 -5.97
CA VAL A 170 16.69 8.38 -6.63
C VAL A 170 16.16 9.78 -6.92
N MET A 171 14.87 9.90 -7.27
CA MET A 171 14.23 11.19 -7.51
C MET A 171 14.17 12.07 -6.25
N VAL A 172 13.89 11.49 -5.08
CA VAL A 172 13.87 12.22 -3.81
C VAL A 172 15.27 12.72 -3.45
N VAL A 173 16.31 11.91 -3.69
CA VAL A 173 17.70 12.31 -3.43
C VAL A 173 18.15 13.42 -4.38
N LEU A 174 17.83 13.33 -5.67
CA LEU A 174 18.20 14.35 -6.65
C LEU A 174 17.47 15.68 -6.40
N THR A 175 16.19 15.63 -6.06
CA THR A 175 15.42 16.85 -5.77
C THR A 175 15.89 17.56 -4.51
N SER A 176 16.21 16.81 -3.45
CA SER A 176 16.76 17.40 -2.22
C SER A 176 18.16 18.00 -2.44
N PHE A 177 19.00 17.37 -3.27
CA PHE A 177 20.29 17.94 -3.65
C PHE A 177 20.15 19.23 -4.47
N LEU A 178 19.28 19.26 -5.48
CA LEU A 178 19.04 20.45 -6.30
C LEU A 178 18.50 21.62 -5.47
N LEU A 179 17.59 21.38 -4.54
CA LEU A 179 17.08 22.41 -3.63
C LEU A 179 18.17 22.98 -2.73
N ALA A 180 19.06 22.13 -2.21
CA ALA A 180 20.20 22.58 -1.40
C ALA A 180 21.16 23.46 -2.21
N VAL A 181 21.46 23.11 -3.46
CA VAL A 181 22.33 23.91 -4.34
C VAL A 181 21.68 25.27 -4.65
N VAL A 182 20.39 25.29 -4.99
CA VAL A 182 19.67 26.54 -5.27
C VAL A 182 19.60 27.44 -4.03
N PHE A 183 19.36 26.87 -2.85
CA PHE A 183 19.35 27.65 -1.60
C PHE A 183 20.69 28.34 -1.35
N ASN A 184 21.80 27.61 -1.47
CA ASN A 184 23.14 28.17 -1.29
C ASN A 184 23.48 29.25 -2.34
N ALA A 185 23.06 29.06 -3.58
CA ALA A 185 23.28 30.03 -4.66
C ALA A 185 22.45 31.32 -4.52
N VAL A 186 21.34 31.29 -3.77
CA VAL A 186 20.48 32.46 -3.50
C VAL A 186 20.94 33.24 -2.26
N THR A 187 21.60 32.57 -1.31
CA THR A 187 22.13 33.20 -0.09
C THR A 187 23.53 33.80 -0.24
N SER A 188 24.22 33.49 -1.34
CA SER A 188 25.48 34.11 -1.74
C SER A 188 25.25 35.38 -2.56
#